data_AF-A0A2E0HFT1-F1
#
_entry.id   AF-A0A2E0HFT1-F1
#
_cell.length_a   1.000
_cell.length_b   1.000
_cell.length_c   1.000
_cell.angle_alpha   90.00
_cell.angle_beta   90.00
_cell.angle_gamma   90.00
#
_symmetry.space_group_name_H-M   'P 1'
#
loop_
_entity.id
_entity.type
_entity.pdbx_description
1 polymer ?
#
loop_
_entity_poly.entity_id
_entity_poly.type
_entity_poly.pdbx_seq_one_letter_code
_entity_poly.pdbx_strand_id
1 'polypeptide(L)'
;MLDYELGQTLLLQPEVHFQQLADTLGELGWQRAETAADPLASGEPEFASWTWGGRKPVLIYSFNPVVKLRVLDVATVPPGMRGLLAERLPLLQDRDVNDLLFDPEPRRRLLGLWAARETERLDLLPQAHRLRHDPDPTVADQGRKLNQRLDNILESRESLLVNLKLLGEVAEDIIRRLDDPIFTRQLKPTPTELEQLFDPDLTPALVPAVDRLYANAPTADPGDGYPELAVTAANAGLLRWPNELSDRFPRGYRNVAGWLQPQWIWLTWRWHNEPGTLNPRSGVHYDGLVWVETRWVWLPHPDALVAEALEQQTPDTTVH
;
A
#
# COMPACT_ATOMS: atom_id res chain seq x y z
N MET A 1 -15.09 8.20 -1.30
CA MET A 1 -15.22 6.73 -1.54
C MET A 1 -14.20 6.28 -2.57
N LEU A 2 -13.98 7.06 -3.63
CA LEU A 2 -12.91 6.84 -4.62
C LEU A 2 -11.50 6.85 -4.00
N ASP A 3 -11.29 7.61 -2.93
CA ASP A 3 -9.99 7.80 -2.28
C ASP A 3 -9.34 6.49 -1.81
N TYR A 4 -10.17 5.53 -1.39
CA TYR A 4 -9.70 4.23 -0.93
C TYR A 4 -9.43 3.24 -2.06
N GLU A 5 -9.89 3.53 -3.28
CA GLU A 5 -9.75 2.68 -4.46
C GLU A 5 -8.48 2.99 -5.27
N LEU A 6 -7.80 4.10 -4.96
CA LEU A 6 -6.59 4.52 -5.67
C LEU A 6 -5.40 3.61 -5.33
N GLY A 7 -4.62 3.28 -6.37
CA GLY A 7 -3.40 2.49 -6.26
C GLY A 7 -2.25 3.22 -5.56
N GLN A 8 -1.07 2.58 -5.59
CA GLN A 8 0.20 3.17 -5.16
C GLN A 8 0.88 4.02 -6.24
N THR A 9 0.36 3.97 -7.47
CA THR A 9 0.91 4.69 -8.62
C THR A 9 -0.21 5.50 -9.26
N LEU A 10 0.01 6.79 -9.47
CA LEU A 10 -0.86 7.66 -10.25
C LEU A 10 -0.15 8.01 -11.56
N LEU A 11 -0.84 7.82 -12.68
CA LEU A 11 -0.32 8.15 -14.00
C LEU A 11 -0.89 9.51 -14.43
N LEU A 12 -0.04 10.48 -14.75
CA LEU A 12 -0.51 11.78 -15.23
C LEU A 12 -0.82 11.70 -16.73
N GLN A 13 -1.78 12.50 -17.19
CA GLN A 13 -2.02 12.68 -18.62
C GLN A 13 -0.75 13.25 -19.31
N PRO A 14 -0.43 12.83 -20.55
CA PRO A 14 0.78 13.27 -21.26
C PRO A 14 0.89 14.80 -21.45
N GLU A 15 -0.24 15.51 -21.42
CA GLU A 15 -0.36 16.96 -21.56
C GLU A 15 0.01 17.71 -20.26
N VAL A 16 0.00 17.05 -19.11
CA VAL A 16 0.38 17.66 -17.82
C VAL A 16 1.89 17.82 -17.78
N HIS A 17 2.36 19.07 -17.71
CA HIS A 17 3.78 19.38 -17.60
C HIS A 17 4.27 19.35 -16.16
N PHE A 18 5.58 19.10 -15.96
CA PHE A 18 6.18 19.08 -14.62
C PHE A 18 5.91 20.36 -13.82
N GLN A 19 5.98 21.55 -14.44
CA GLN A 19 5.72 22.81 -13.74
C GLN A 19 4.29 22.86 -13.18
N GLN A 20 3.29 22.44 -13.96
CA GLN A 20 1.90 22.37 -13.52
C GLN A 20 1.71 21.39 -12.36
N LEU A 21 2.35 20.21 -12.43
CA LEU A 21 2.36 19.25 -11.32
C LEU A 21 2.96 19.89 -10.07
N ALA A 22 4.13 20.51 -10.19
CA ALA A 22 4.84 21.12 -9.07
C ALA A 22 4.05 22.24 -8.41
N ASP A 23 3.42 23.12 -9.21
CA ASP A 23 2.58 24.21 -8.72
C ASP A 23 1.38 23.64 -7.96
N THR A 24 0.70 22.64 -8.54
CA THR A 24 -0.43 21.95 -7.90
C THR A 24 -0.04 21.30 -6.57
N LEU A 25 1.11 20.62 -6.53
CA LEU A 25 1.62 20.01 -5.30
C LEU A 25 1.97 21.08 -4.25
N GLY A 26 2.59 22.19 -4.67
CA GLY A 26 2.88 23.32 -3.78
C GLY A 26 1.63 23.97 -3.18
N GLU A 27 0.59 24.17 -3.99
CA GLU A 27 -0.72 24.67 -3.53
C GLU A 27 -1.39 23.73 -2.52
N LEU A 28 -1.19 22.42 -2.69
CA LEU A 28 -1.68 21.41 -1.76
C LEU A 28 -0.85 21.32 -0.47
N GLY A 29 0.29 22.02 -0.37
CA GLY A 29 1.15 22.04 0.83
C GLY A 29 2.35 21.10 0.78
N TRP A 30 2.60 20.43 -0.35
CA TRP A 30 3.78 19.58 -0.52
C TRP A 30 5.05 20.40 -0.71
N GLN A 31 6.12 19.97 -0.05
CA GLN A 31 7.42 20.64 -0.10
C GLN A 31 8.37 19.83 -0.98
N ARG A 32 8.96 20.47 -1.98
CA ARG A 32 9.93 19.82 -2.88
C ARG A 32 11.20 19.48 -2.08
N ALA A 33 11.62 18.23 -2.14
CA ALA A 33 12.80 17.73 -1.43
C ALA A 33 13.99 17.57 -2.38
N GLU A 34 13.83 16.83 -3.49
CA GLU A 34 14.89 16.58 -4.45
C GLU A 34 14.39 16.76 -5.89
N THR A 35 15.29 17.13 -6.81
CA THR A 35 15.02 17.19 -8.25
C THR A 35 16.30 16.94 -9.02
N ALA A 36 16.22 16.19 -10.12
CA ALA A 36 17.36 15.98 -11.02
C ALA A 36 17.89 17.31 -11.57
N ALA A 37 19.21 17.50 -11.53
CA ALA A 37 19.86 18.77 -11.87
C ALA A 37 19.97 19.02 -13.39
N ASP A 38 20.09 17.97 -14.20
CA ASP A 38 20.40 18.05 -15.64
C ASP A 38 19.40 17.22 -16.47
N PRO A 39 18.20 17.75 -16.75
CA PRO A 39 17.16 17.00 -17.43
C PRO A 39 17.44 16.80 -18.92
N LEU A 40 17.20 15.60 -19.44
CA LEU A 40 17.28 15.26 -20.87
C LEU A 40 16.26 16.06 -21.70
N ALA A 41 15.12 16.39 -21.09
CA ALA A 41 14.07 17.21 -21.69
C ALA A 41 13.96 18.55 -20.95
N SER A 42 14.01 19.66 -21.69
CA SER A 42 13.92 20.99 -21.10
C SER A 42 12.62 21.16 -20.28
N GLY A 43 12.77 21.49 -19.00
CA GLY A 43 11.65 21.70 -18.07
C GLY A 43 11.01 20.42 -17.51
N GLU A 44 11.52 19.23 -17.84
CA GLU A 44 10.97 17.95 -17.41
C GLU A 44 12.08 17.10 -16.78
N PRO A 45 12.31 17.19 -15.45
CA PRO A 45 13.27 16.33 -14.77
C PRO A 45 12.86 14.86 -14.85
N GLU A 46 13.83 13.96 -14.96
CA GLU A 46 13.58 12.51 -14.93
C GLU A 46 13.04 12.08 -13.57
N PHE A 47 13.37 12.84 -12.52
CA PHE A 47 13.05 12.53 -11.13
C PHE A 47 12.84 13.80 -10.31
N ALA A 48 11.84 13.76 -9.44
CA ALA A 48 11.65 14.72 -8.36
C ALA A 48 10.93 14.06 -7.19
N SER A 49 11.12 14.60 -5.98
CA SER A 49 10.41 14.13 -4.79
C SER A 49 9.85 15.28 -3.97
N TRP A 50 8.77 15.00 -3.25
CA TRP A 50 8.15 15.92 -2.30
C TRP A 50 7.86 15.21 -0.99
N THR A 51 7.89 15.98 0.08
CA THR A 51 7.57 15.56 1.44
C THR A 51 6.42 16.40 1.99
N TRP A 52 5.72 15.85 2.98
CA TRP A 52 4.71 16.59 3.72
C TRP A 52 5.31 17.08 5.04
N GLY A 53 5.49 18.39 5.18
CA GLY A 53 6.15 18.98 6.35
C GLY A 53 7.59 18.49 6.55
N GLY A 54 8.33 18.26 5.46
CA GLY A 54 9.74 17.85 5.51
C GLY A 54 9.98 16.35 5.78
N ARG A 55 8.93 15.55 5.96
CA ARG A 55 9.01 14.11 6.30
C ARG A 55 7.98 13.29 5.53
N LYS A 56 7.82 12.01 5.89
CA LYS A 56 6.74 11.16 5.36
C LYS A 56 5.36 11.77 5.61
N PRO A 57 4.40 11.57 4.69
CA PRO A 57 4.49 10.80 3.45
C PRO A 57 5.39 11.46 2.39
N VAL A 58 5.90 10.64 1.45
CA VAL A 58 6.78 11.03 0.34
C VAL A 58 6.06 10.75 -0.98
N LEU A 59 6.12 11.72 -1.89
CA LEU A 59 5.77 11.57 -3.31
C LEU A 59 7.04 11.45 -4.13
N ILE A 60 7.05 10.51 -5.08
CA ILE A 60 8.14 10.37 -6.04
C ILE A 60 7.58 10.51 -7.44
N TYR A 61 8.08 11.49 -8.18
CA TYR A 61 7.81 11.67 -9.60
C TYR A 61 8.92 11.03 -10.42
N SER A 62 8.53 10.36 -11.51
CA SER A 62 9.45 10.00 -12.58
C SER A 62 8.88 10.32 -13.96
N PHE A 63 9.77 10.64 -14.89
CA PHE A 63 9.44 10.95 -16.27
C PHE A 63 10.20 10.08 -17.26
N ASN A 64 9.46 9.43 -18.17
CA ASN A 64 10.02 8.72 -19.30
C ASN A 64 9.84 9.55 -20.59
N PRO A 65 10.90 10.19 -21.11
CA PRO A 65 10.79 11.08 -22.27
C PRO A 65 10.45 10.36 -23.58
N VAL A 66 10.73 9.06 -23.69
CA VAL A 66 10.50 8.28 -24.92
C VAL A 66 9.01 8.20 -25.21
N VAL A 67 8.23 7.84 -24.19
CA VAL A 67 6.76 7.69 -24.28
C VAL A 67 6.01 8.87 -23.69
N LYS A 68 6.71 9.86 -23.12
CA LYS A 68 6.14 10.99 -22.37
C LYS A 68 5.26 10.54 -21.19
N LEU A 69 5.64 9.45 -20.54
CA LEU A 69 4.92 8.92 -19.38
C LEU A 69 5.41 9.63 -18.12
N ARG A 70 4.46 10.12 -17.33
CA ARG A 70 4.71 10.72 -16.03
C ARG A 70 4.05 9.88 -14.96
N VAL A 71 4.84 9.50 -13.98
CA VAL A 71 4.43 8.57 -12.91
C VAL A 71 4.62 9.29 -11.60
N LEU A 72 3.61 9.22 -10.74
CA LEU A 72 3.67 9.68 -9.36
C LEU A 72 3.48 8.45 -8.45
N ASP A 73 4.56 7.99 -7.82
CA ASP A 73 4.52 6.99 -6.76
C ASP A 73 4.03 7.67 -5.47
N VAL A 74 2.92 7.14 -4.98
CA VAL A 74 2.16 7.59 -3.81
C VAL A 74 2.06 6.49 -2.76
N ALA A 75 2.97 5.50 -2.77
CA ALA A 75 2.88 4.32 -1.91
C ALA A 75 2.82 4.63 -0.42
N THR A 76 3.45 5.73 0.03
CA THR A 76 3.42 6.15 1.44
C THR A 76 2.27 7.10 1.78
N VAL A 77 1.50 7.55 0.79
CA VAL A 77 0.48 8.60 0.93
C VAL A 77 -0.85 8.00 1.40
N PRO A 78 -1.47 8.54 2.48
CA PRO A 78 -2.79 8.09 2.93
C PRO A 78 -3.88 8.22 1.85
N PRO A 79 -4.93 7.37 1.89
CA PRO A 79 -6.03 7.40 0.92
C PRO A 79 -6.66 8.79 0.72
N GLY A 80 -6.96 9.50 1.82
CA GLY A 80 -7.57 10.84 1.73
C GLY A 80 -6.71 11.85 0.95
N MET A 81 -5.39 11.83 1.17
CA MET A 81 -4.45 12.68 0.42
C MET A 81 -4.32 12.23 -1.04
N ARG A 82 -4.38 10.93 -1.33
CA ARG A 82 -4.42 10.42 -2.71
C ARG A 82 -5.67 10.87 -3.45
N GLY A 83 -6.83 10.87 -2.78
CA GLY A 83 -8.08 11.40 -3.31
C GLY A 83 -7.93 12.87 -3.74
N LEU A 84 -7.40 13.71 -2.85
CA LEU A 84 -7.13 15.12 -3.15
C LEU A 84 -6.18 15.31 -4.34
N LEU A 85 -5.13 14.48 -4.47
CA LEU A 85 -4.25 14.51 -5.63
C LEU A 85 -5.00 14.16 -6.92
N ALA A 86 -5.80 13.10 -6.89
CA ALA A 86 -6.58 12.63 -8.05
C ALA A 86 -7.67 13.62 -8.47
N GLU A 87 -8.23 14.41 -7.54
CA GLU A 87 -9.19 15.47 -7.84
C GLU A 87 -8.54 16.69 -8.53
N ARG A 88 -7.27 16.96 -8.24
CA ARG A 88 -6.56 18.16 -8.73
C ARG A 88 -5.68 17.90 -9.96
N LEU A 89 -5.22 16.67 -10.15
CA LEU A 89 -4.32 16.31 -11.23
C LEU A 89 -5.08 15.58 -12.35
N PRO A 90 -4.91 15.97 -13.63
CA PRO A 90 -5.42 15.18 -14.74
C PRO A 90 -4.69 13.84 -14.83
N LEU A 91 -5.36 12.75 -14.44
CA LEU A 91 -4.81 11.40 -14.43
C LEU A 91 -5.25 10.59 -15.66
N LEU A 92 -4.38 9.68 -16.11
CA LEU A 92 -4.76 8.56 -16.97
C LEU A 92 -5.51 7.53 -16.12
N GLN A 93 -6.74 7.22 -16.52
CA GLN A 93 -7.57 6.21 -15.88
C GLN A 93 -7.27 4.82 -16.43
N ASP A 94 -7.72 3.79 -15.72
CA ASP A 94 -7.54 2.40 -16.12
C ASP A 94 -8.09 2.09 -17.52
N ARG A 95 -9.19 2.76 -17.89
CA ARG A 95 -9.79 2.69 -19.22
C ARG A 95 -8.89 3.33 -20.28
N ASP A 96 -8.29 4.48 -19.99
CA ASP A 96 -7.41 5.18 -20.93
C ASP A 96 -6.18 4.33 -21.25
N VAL A 97 -5.61 3.67 -20.23
CA VAL A 97 -4.49 2.73 -20.41
C VAL A 97 -4.89 1.58 -21.34
N ASN A 98 -6.07 1.00 -21.13
CA ASN A 98 -6.58 -0.04 -22.03
C ASN A 98 -6.76 0.51 -23.45
N ASP A 99 -7.40 1.66 -23.63
CA ASP A 99 -7.66 2.26 -24.95
C ASP A 99 -6.34 2.57 -25.70
N LEU A 100 -5.30 3.03 -24.99
CA LEU A 100 -3.96 3.25 -25.54
C LEU A 100 -3.34 1.98 -26.15
N LEU A 101 -3.59 0.80 -25.58
CA LEU A 101 -3.08 -0.49 -26.11
C LEU A 101 -3.70 -0.89 -27.46
N PHE A 102 -4.80 -0.26 -27.87
CA PHE A 102 -5.47 -0.50 -29.16
C PHE A 102 -5.33 0.67 -30.13
N ASP A 103 -4.60 1.72 -29.74
CA ASP A 103 -4.45 2.92 -30.56
C ASP A 103 -3.76 2.59 -31.89
N PRO A 104 -4.19 3.17 -33.04
CA PRO A 104 -3.53 2.94 -34.32
C PRO A 104 -2.08 3.43 -34.36
N GLU A 105 -1.71 4.43 -33.57
CA GLU A 105 -0.34 4.96 -33.54
C GLU A 105 0.57 4.11 -32.63
N PRO A 106 1.70 3.57 -33.16
CA PRO A 106 2.62 2.74 -32.36
C PRO A 106 3.13 3.43 -31.09
N ARG A 107 3.36 4.75 -31.14
CA ARG A 107 3.82 5.54 -29.99
C ARG A 107 2.81 5.54 -28.84
N ARG A 108 1.50 5.60 -29.15
CA ARG A 108 0.42 5.57 -28.16
C ARG A 108 0.25 4.17 -27.57
N ARG A 109 0.43 3.12 -28.38
CA ARG A 109 0.52 1.74 -27.86
C ARG A 109 1.71 1.53 -26.92
N LEU A 110 2.87 2.10 -27.25
CA LEU A 110 4.03 2.08 -26.34
C LEU A 110 3.70 2.78 -25.01
N LEU A 111 3.07 3.96 -25.04
CA LEU A 111 2.62 4.63 -23.82
C LEU A 111 1.71 3.72 -22.98
N GLY A 112 0.73 3.06 -23.60
CA GLY A 112 -0.14 2.09 -22.93
C GLY A 112 0.62 0.92 -22.30
N LEU A 113 1.61 0.36 -23.00
CA LEU A 113 2.44 -0.75 -22.48
C LEU A 113 3.28 -0.34 -21.26
N TRP A 114 3.86 0.87 -21.28
CA TRP A 114 4.60 1.40 -20.14
C TRP A 114 3.68 1.76 -18.99
N ALA A 115 2.53 2.40 -19.25
CA ALA A 115 1.52 2.67 -18.23
C ALA A 115 1.06 1.38 -17.53
N ALA A 116 0.70 0.35 -18.29
CA ALA A 116 0.30 -0.96 -17.75
C ALA A 116 1.39 -1.60 -16.89
N ARG A 117 2.66 -1.42 -17.27
CA ARG A 117 3.82 -1.90 -16.50
C ARG A 117 3.94 -1.20 -15.14
N GLU A 118 3.86 0.13 -15.11
CA GLU A 118 4.03 0.93 -13.87
C GLU A 118 2.88 0.72 -12.87
N THR A 119 1.71 0.32 -13.37
CA THR A 119 0.52 0.00 -12.55
C THR A 119 0.32 -1.49 -12.30
N GLU A 120 1.20 -2.34 -12.83
CA GLU A 120 1.16 -3.82 -12.66
C GLU A 120 -0.22 -4.44 -12.96
N ARG A 121 -0.88 -3.97 -14.02
CA ARG A 121 -2.24 -4.36 -14.42
C ARG A 121 -2.32 -5.80 -14.95
N LEU A 122 -2.44 -6.76 -14.03
CA LEU A 122 -2.55 -8.19 -14.34
C LEU A 122 -3.78 -8.54 -15.21
N ASP A 123 -4.85 -7.75 -15.14
CA ASP A 123 -6.04 -7.90 -15.99
C ASP A 123 -5.75 -7.62 -17.48
N LEU A 124 -4.63 -6.94 -17.79
CA LEU A 124 -4.18 -6.65 -19.16
C LEU A 124 -3.24 -7.72 -19.74
N LEU A 125 -3.05 -8.85 -19.04
CA LEU A 125 -2.23 -9.96 -19.51
C LEU A 125 -2.66 -10.49 -20.90
N PRO A 126 -3.97 -10.64 -21.23
CA PRO A 126 -4.39 -11.01 -22.59
C PRO A 126 -3.98 -9.99 -23.66
N GLN A 127 -4.06 -8.69 -23.34
CA GLN A 127 -3.67 -7.59 -24.24
C GLN A 127 -2.15 -7.57 -24.44
N ALA A 128 -1.38 -7.75 -23.36
CA ALA A 128 0.07 -7.88 -23.43
C ALA A 128 0.47 -9.07 -24.30
N HIS A 129 -0.20 -10.22 -24.15
CA HIS A 129 0.01 -11.41 -24.96
C HIS A 129 -0.22 -11.13 -26.45
N ARG A 130 -1.32 -10.46 -26.80
CA ARG A 130 -1.62 -10.06 -28.19
C ARG A 130 -0.54 -9.15 -28.77
N LEU A 131 -0.10 -8.15 -28.01
CA LEU A 131 0.87 -7.16 -28.48
C LEU A 131 2.26 -7.74 -28.71
N ARG A 132 2.57 -8.96 -28.25
CA ARG A 132 3.81 -9.67 -28.62
C ARG A 132 3.98 -9.89 -30.11
N HIS A 133 2.86 -9.84 -30.85
CA HIS A 133 2.76 -10.02 -32.28
C HIS A 133 2.34 -8.72 -33.01
N ASP A 134 2.54 -7.55 -32.39
CA ASP A 134 2.26 -6.26 -33.03
C ASP A 134 3.08 -6.11 -34.33
N PRO A 135 2.51 -5.53 -35.40
CA PRO A 135 3.25 -5.27 -36.63
C PRO A 135 4.44 -4.31 -36.44
N ASP A 136 4.38 -3.42 -35.44
CA ASP A 136 5.52 -2.61 -35.07
C ASP A 136 6.50 -3.42 -34.20
N PRO A 137 7.78 -3.57 -34.61
CA PRO A 137 8.74 -4.42 -33.91
C PRO A 137 9.09 -3.91 -32.51
N THR A 138 9.04 -2.59 -32.28
CA THR A 138 9.31 -2.00 -30.95
C THR A 138 8.14 -2.25 -30.01
N VAL A 139 6.90 -2.09 -30.49
CA VAL A 139 5.70 -2.46 -29.71
C VAL A 139 5.72 -3.96 -29.39
N ALA A 140 6.04 -4.81 -30.37
CA ALA A 140 6.13 -6.25 -30.18
C ALA A 140 7.16 -6.66 -29.12
N ASP A 141 8.33 -6.01 -29.11
CA ASP A 141 9.36 -6.25 -28.10
C ASP A 141 8.92 -5.84 -26.69
N GLN A 142 8.34 -4.65 -26.55
CA GLN A 142 7.82 -4.20 -25.27
C GLN A 142 6.63 -5.04 -24.80
N GLY A 143 5.77 -5.51 -25.71
CA GLY A 143 4.70 -6.45 -25.42
C GLY A 143 5.20 -7.77 -24.84
N ARG A 144 6.30 -8.33 -25.39
CA ARG A 144 6.97 -9.52 -24.81
C ARG A 144 7.50 -9.26 -23.41
N LYS A 145 8.16 -8.13 -23.18
CA LYS A 145 8.69 -7.74 -21.87
C LYS A 145 7.59 -7.56 -20.83
N LEU A 146 6.50 -6.87 -21.19
CA LEU A 146 5.35 -6.70 -20.31
C LEU A 146 4.71 -8.04 -19.98
N ASN A 147 4.44 -8.89 -20.98
CA ASN A 147 3.86 -10.22 -20.77
C ASN A 147 4.68 -11.04 -19.77
N GLN A 148 6.00 -11.15 -20.00
CA GLN A 148 6.89 -11.88 -19.10
C GLN A 148 6.87 -11.32 -17.67
N ARG A 149 6.85 -9.98 -17.52
CA ARG A 149 6.78 -9.36 -16.19
C ARG A 149 5.47 -9.69 -15.48
N LEU A 150 4.33 -9.58 -16.17
CA LEU A 150 3.02 -9.86 -15.57
C LEU A 150 2.89 -11.34 -15.20
N ASP A 151 3.41 -12.26 -16.03
CA ASP A 151 3.50 -13.69 -15.71
C ASP A 151 4.31 -13.92 -14.41
N ASN A 152 5.50 -13.30 -14.30
CA ASN A 152 6.33 -13.42 -13.10
C ASN A 152 5.63 -12.87 -11.83
N ILE A 153 4.90 -11.76 -11.96
CA ILE A 153 4.14 -11.18 -10.84
C ILE A 153 3.01 -12.12 -10.42
N LEU A 154 2.29 -12.71 -11.39
CA LEU A 154 1.22 -13.67 -11.13
C LEU A 154 1.75 -14.91 -10.38
N GLU A 155 2.83 -15.51 -10.85
CA GLU A 155 3.47 -16.66 -10.19
C GLU A 155 3.95 -16.32 -8.77
N SER A 156 4.58 -15.15 -8.60
CA SER A 156 5.04 -14.68 -7.29
C SER A 156 3.87 -14.45 -6.33
N ARG A 157 2.75 -13.93 -6.83
CA ARG A 157 1.53 -13.71 -6.05
C ARG A 157 0.92 -15.04 -5.60
N GLU A 158 0.84 -16.04 -6.46
CA GLU A 158 0.35 -17.37 -6.09
C GLU A 158 1.18 -17.99 -4.96
N SER A 159 2.51 -17.95 -5.08
CA SER A 159 3.41 -18.44 -4.03
C SER A 159 3.23 -17.67 -2.71
N LEU A 160 3.11 -16.34 -2.80
CA LEU A 160 2.88 -15.50 -1.63
C LEU A 160 1.56 -15.84 -0.92
N LEU A 161 0.47 -16.01 -1.67
CA LEU A 161 -0.85 -16.34 -1.11
C LEU A 161 -0.83 -17.67 -0.35
N VAL A 162 -0.12 -18.67 -0.87
CA VAL A 162 0.08 -19.95 -0.17
C VAL A 162 0.83 -19.74 1.14
N ASN A 163 1.93 -18.97 1.14
CA ASN A 163 2.71 -18.69 2.35
C ASN A 163 1.90 -17.92 3.40
N LEU A 164 1.13 -16.91 2.98
CA LEU A 164 0.28 -16.13 3.85
C LEU A 164 -0.82 -17.00 4.49
N LYS A 165 -1.40 -17.93 3.73
CA LYS A 165 -2.38 -18.88 4.26
C LYS A 165 -1.77 -19.80 5.31
N LEU A 166 -0.61 -20.41 5.03
CA LEU A 166 0.10 -21.27 5.99
C LEU A 166 0.44 -20.52 7.27
N LEU A 167 0.86 -19.25 7.17
CA LEU A 167 1.13 -18.43 8.36
C LEU A 167 -0.15 -18.15 9.17
N GLY A 168 -1.28 -17.92 8.50
CA GLY A 168 -2.58 -17.78 9.16
C GLY A 168 -2.98 -19.03 9.95
N GLU A 169 -2.78 -20.21 9.38
CA GLU A 169 -3.04 -21.51 10.04
C GLU A 169 -2.14 -21.70 11.28
N VAL A 170 -0.85 -21.38 11.18
CA VAL A 170 0.10 -21.44 12.31
C VAL A 170 -0.27 -20.45 13.42
N ALA A 171 -0.86 -19.31 13.08
CA ALA A 171 -1.24 -18.29 14.05
C ALA A 171 -2.48 -18.64 14.87
N GLU A 172 -3.30 -19.63 14.46
CA GLU A 172 -4.56 -19.96 15.16
C GLU A 172 -4.34 -20.33 16.63
N ASP A 173 -3.32 -21.14 16.93
CA ASP A 173 -3.00 -21.55 18.30
C ASP A 173 -2.61 -20.35 19.18
N ILE A 174 -1.98 -19.33 18.59
CA ILE A 174 -1.61 -18.10 19.28
C ILE A 174 -2.86 -17.25 19.50
N ILE A 175 -3.69 -17.08 18.47
CA ILE A 175 -4.92 -16.30 18.50
C ILE A 175 -5.89 -16.83 19.56
N ARG A 176 -6.04 -18.17 19.66
CA ARG A 176 -6.92 -18.82 20.64
C ARG A 176 -6.49 -18.64 22.10
N ARG A 177 -5.27 -18.17 22.34
CA ARG A 177 -4.72 -17.92 23.68
C ARG A 177 -4.69 -16.44 24.05
N LEU A 178 -5.17 -15.56 23.15
CA LEU A 178 -5.16 -14.12 23.39
C LEU A 178 -6.19 -13.67 24.44
N ASP A 179 -7.03 -14.58 24.96
CA ASP A 179 -7.89 -14.35 26.12
C ASP A 179 -7.12 -14.40 27.45
N ASP A 180 -5.93 -15.03 27.49
CA ASP A 180 -5.08 -15.13 28.67
C ASP A 180 -4.16 -13.90 28.83
N PRO A 181 -4.38 -13.01 29.81
CA PRO A 181 -3.55 -11.82 30.02
C PRO A 181 -2.10 -12.14 30.41
N ILE A 182 -1.81 -13.33 30.97
CA ILE A 182 -0.42 -13.73 31.27
C ILE A 182 0.30 -14.06 29.97
N PHE A 183 -0.36 -14.75 29.05
CA PHE A 183 0.17 -15.04 27.73
C PHE A 183 0.35 -13.76 26.90
N THR A 184 -0.65 -12.89 26.84
CA THR A 184 -0.60 -11.69 26.00
C THR A 184 0.51 -10.74 26.41
N ARG A 185 0.84 -10.63 27.72
CA ARG A 185 2.03 -9.88 28.20
C ARG A 185 3.33 -10.31 27.53
N GLN A 186 3.48 -11.58 27.16
CA GLN A 186 4.68 -12.10 26.49
C GLN A 186 4.77 -11.66 25.02
N LEU A 187 3.65 -11.24 24.44
CA LEU A 187 3.55 -10.74 23.06
C LEU A 187 3.82 -9.23 22.95
N LYS A 188 4.11 -8.56 24.07
CA LYS A 188 4.49 -7.15 24.05
C LYS A 188 5.72 -6.94 23.16
N PRO A 189 5.68 -6.03 22.18
CA PRO A 189 6.85 -5.69 21.40
C PRO A 189 7.84 -4.88 22.23
N THR A 190 9.12 -5.11 21.97
CA THR A 190 10.24 -4.33 22.47
C THR A 190 10.41 -3.06 21.63
N PRO A 191 11.13 -2.03 22.12
CA PRO A 191 11.45 -0.84 21.33
C PRO A 191 12.14 -1.19 20.00
N THR A 192 13.07 -2.14 19.99
CA THR A 192 13.75 -2.58 18.76
C THR A 192 12.78 -3.21 17.76
N GLU A 193 11.81 -4.01 18.22
CA GLU A 193 10.81 -4.57 17.31
C GLU A 193 9.84 -3.49 16.80
N LEU A 194 9.56 -2.43 17.57
CA LEU A 194 8.81 -1.29 17.07
C LEU A 194 9.56 -0.56 15.96
N GLU A 195 10.88 -0.37 16.07
CA GLU A 195 11.71 0.18 14.98
C GLU A 195 11.71 -0.71 13.74
N GLN A 196 11.64 -2.04 13.94
CA GLN A 196 11.52 -2.98 12.83
C GLN A 196 10.14 -2.92 12.18
N LEU A 197 9.06 -2.74 12.94
CA LEU A 197 7.69 -2.79 12.42
C LEU A 197 7.24 -1.47 11.79
N PHE A 198 7.72 -0.35 12.30
CA PHE A 198 7.26 0.98 11.94
C PHE A 198 8.37 1.86 11.36
N ASP A 199 8.00 3.04 10.91
CA ASP A 199 8.96 4.09 10.61
C ASP A 199 9.74 4.44 11.90
N PRO A 200 11.09 4.45 11.88
CA PRO A 200 11.89 4.70 13.07
C PRO A 200 11.58 6.03 13.77
N ASP A 201 11.12 7.04 13.03
CA ASP A 201 10.78 8.34 13.60
C ASP A 201 9.58 8.23 14.55
N LEU A 202 8.70 7.24 14.37
CA LEU A 202 7.52 7.03 15.23
C LEU A 202 7.86 6.33 16.55
N THR A 203 8.96 5.58 16.62
CA THR A 203 9.29 4.74 17.78
C THR A 203 9.26 5.50 19.12
N PRO A 204 9.83 6.72 19.25
CA PRO A 204 9.80 7.46 20.52
C PRO A 204 8.38 7.74 21.05
N ALA A 205 7.40 7.93 20.15
CA ALA A 205 5.99 8.14 20.52
C ALA A 205 5.24 6.80 20.73
N LEU A 206 5.60 5.76 19.97
CA LEU A 206 4.97 4.45 20.08
C LEU A 206 5.31 3.72 21.38
N VAL A 207 6.57 3.78 21.84
CA VAL A 207 7.00 3.09 23.08
C VAL A 207 6.10 3.42 24.29
N PRO A 208 5.89 4.70 24.68
CA PRO A 208 5.03 5.01 25.81
C PRO A 208 3.56 4.67 25.58
N ALA A 209 3.06 4.71 24.33
CA ALA A 209 1.68 4.31 24.01
C ALA A 209 1.49 2.79 24.20
N VAL A 210 2.44 1.99 23.71
CA VAL A 210 2.48 0.54 23.90
C VAL A 210 2.64 0.19 25.38
N ASP A 211 3.47 0.90 26.14
CA ASP A 211 3.61 0.69 27.58
C ASP A 211 2.30 0.92 28.32
N ARG A 212 1.55 1.98 27.98
CA ARG A 212 0.21 2.24 28.54
C ARG A 212 -0.79 1.13 28.18
N LEU A 213 -0.81 0.71 26.92
CA LEU A 213 -1.66 -0.37 26.44
C LEU A 213 -1.36 -1.67 27.22
N TYR A 214 -0.10 -1.98 27.46
CA TYR A 214 0.32 -3.19 28.15
C TYR A 214 0.35 -3.10 29.68
N ALA A 215 0.10 -1.92 30.27
CA ALA A 215 -0.11 -1.79 31.71
C ALA A 215 -1.30 -2.66 32.16
N ASN A 216 -2.33 -2.74 31.31
CA ASN A 216 -3.39 -3.74 31.38
C ASN A 216 -3.38 -4.53 30.08
N ALA A 217 -2.53 -5.57 30.05
CA ALA A 217 -2.30 -6.36 28.84
C ALA A 217 -3.61 -6.69 28.11
N PRO A 218 -3.68 -6.37 26.80
CA PRO A 218 -4.90 -6.55 26.03
C PRO A 218 -5.29 -8.03 25.98
N THR A 219 -6.58 -8.28 25.81
CA THR A 219 -7.14 -9.62 25.61
C THR A 219 -8.10 -9.63 24.43
N ALA A 220 -8.16 -10.73 23.70
CA ALA A 220 -9.12 -10.95 22.63
C ALA A 220 -10.01 -12.14 23.00
N ASP A 221 -11.19 -11.84 23.54
CA ASP A 221 -12.20 -12.82 23.91
C ASP A 221 -13.43 -12.65 23.00
N PRO A 222 -13.68 -13.58 22.06
CA PRO A 222 -14.86 -13.49 21.21
C PRO A 222 -16.15 -13.85 21.96
N GLY A 223 -16.08 -14.50 23.13
CA GLY A 223 -17.20 -15.11 23.83
C GLY A 223 -17.69 -16.42 23.21
N ASP A 224 -18.55 -17.16 23.93
CA ASP A 224 -19.00 -18.51 23.57
C ASP A 224 -19.81 -18.60 22.27
N GLY A 225 -20.31 -17.47 21.76
CA GLY A 225 -21.19 -17.41 20.58
C GLY A 225 -20.46 -17.52 19.24
N TYR A 226 -19.14 -17.54 19.22
CA TYR A 226 -18.34 -17.45 17.98
C TYR A 226 -17.23 -18.51 17.94
N PRO A 227 -17.56 -19.78 17.65
CA PRO A 227 -16.59 -20.88 17.67
C PRO A 227 -15.62 -20.90 16.47
N GLU A 228 -16.02 -20.28 15.36
CA GLU A 228 -15.28 -20.33 14.11
C GLU A 228 -14.31 -19.17 13.98
N LEU A 229 -13.08 -19.46 13.58
CA LEU A 229 -12.00 -18.49 13.43
C LEU A 229 -11.58 -18.40 11.96
N ALA A 230 -11.57 -17.19 11.41
CA ALA A 230 -11.03 -16.91 10.08
C ALA A 230 -9.86 -15.93 10.19
N VAL A 231 -8.68 -16.35 9.77
CA VAL A 231 -7.44 -15.54 9.81
C VAL A 231 -7.11 -15.06 8.40
N THR A 232 -6.71 -13.79 8.28
CA THR A 232 -6.13 -13.23 7.07
C THR A 232 -4.76 -12.63 7.39
N ALA A 233 -3.78 -12.97 6.56
CA ALA A 233 -2.43 -12.42 6.63
C ALA A 233 -2.13 -11.56 5.39
N ALA A 234 -1.35 -10.49 5.55
CA ALA A 234 -0.86 -9.67 4.45
C ALA A 234 0.45 -8.97 4.83
N ASN A 235 1.39 -8.86 3.88
CA ASN A 235 2.53 -7.96 4.05
C ASN A 235 2.07 -6.51 4.16
N ALA A 236 2.71 -5.72 5.01
CA ALA A 236 2.32 -4.34 5.24
C ALA A 236 2.37 -3.48 3.96
N GLY A 237 3.28 -3.80 3.03
CA GLY A 237 3.32 -3.18 1.71
C GLY A 237 2.00 -3.34 0.94
N LEU A 238 1.39 -4.52 0.99
CA LEU A 238 0.11 -4.81 0.32
C LEU A 238 -1.08 -4.10 0.99
N LEU A 239 -0.93 -3.58 2.21
CA LEU A 239 -1.99 -2.84 2.89
C LEU A 239 -2.13 -1.40 2.40
N ARG A 240 -1.22 -0.92 1.53
CA ARG A 240 -1.20 0.47 1.06
C ARG A 240 -2.29 0.78 0.01
N TRP A 241 -2.83 -0.21 -0.69
CA TRP A 241 -3.84 -0.01 -1.74
C TRP A 241 -4.89 -1.15 -1.75
N PRO A 242 -6.02 -1.01 -2.47
CA PRO A 242 -7.00 -2.08 -2.63
C PRO A 242 -6.41 -3.34 -3.25
N ASN A 243 -6.69 -4.47 -2.63
CA ASN A 243 -6.50 -5.78 -3.20
C ASN A 243 -7.25 -6.80 -2.32
N GLU A 244 -7.33 -8.04 -2.81
CA GLU A 244 -8.05 -9.13 -2.15
C GLU A 244 -7.62 -9.43 -0.71
N LEU A 245 -6.39 -9.05 -0.33
CA LEU A 245 -5.85 -9.22 1.01
C LEU A 245 -6.17 -7.99 1.86
N SER A 246 -5.88 -6.78 1.38
CA SER A 246 -6.10 -5.54 2.13
C SER A 246 -7.57 -5.24 2.38
N ASP A 247 -8.48 -5.70 1.52
CA ASP A 247 -9.94 -5.55 1.70
C ASP A 247 -10.48 -6.30 2.93
N ARG A 248 -9.72 -7.26 3.46
CA ARG A 248 -10.08 -8.03 4.66
C ARG A 248 -9.56 -7.38 5.94
N PHE A 249 -8.67 -6.39 5.84
CA PHE A 249 -8.15 -5.64 6.98
C PHE A 249 -9.09 -4.48 7.36
N PRO A 250 -9.04 -4.02 8.62
CA PRO A 250 -9.67 -2.76 9.00
C PRO A 250 -9.19 -1.62 8.09
N ARG A 251 -10.11 -0.75 7.67
CA ARG A 251 -9.79 0.36 6.74
C ARG A 251 -8.71 1.29 7.26
N GLY A 252 -8.58 1.42 8.58
CA GLY A 252 -7.54 2.24 9.22
C GLY A 252 -6.12 1.82 8.85
N TYR A 253 -5.86 0.55 8.53
CA TYR A 253 -4.55 0.11 8.06
C TYR A 253 -4.08 0.85 6.81
N ARG A 254 -4.98 1.13 5.86
CA ARG A 254 -4.62 1.90 4.65
C ARG A 254 -4.18 3.32 4.99
N ASN A 255 -4.71 3.89 6.07
CA ASN A 255 -4.33 5.23 6.52
C ASN A 255 -2.94 5.25 7.15
N VAL A 256 -2.40 4.11 7.60
CA VAL A 256 -1.11 4.04 8.31
C VAL A 256 -0.05 3.18 7.60
N ALA A 257 -0.40 2.49 6.52
CA ALA A 257 0.49 1.55 5.83
C ALA A 257 1.76 2.20 5.23
N GLY A 258 1.77 3.52 5.03
CA GLY A 258 2.97 4.28 4.63
C GLY A 258 4.05 4.35 5.71
N TRP A 259 3.66 4.14 6.97
CA TRP A 259 4.54 4.11 8.14
C TRP A 259 4.81 2.71 8.67
N LEU A 260 4.23 1.68 8.06
CA LEU A 260 4.59 0.29 8.33
C LEU A 260 5.76 -0.13 7.44
N GLN A 261 6.69 -0.90 8.00
CA GLN A 261 7.78 -1.49 7.23
C GLN A 261 7.20 -2.59 6.32
N PRO A 262 7.38 -2.49 4.99
CA PRO A 262 6.56 -3.21 4.01
C PRO A 262 6.72 -4.73 4.03
N GLN A 263 7.86 -5.24 4.53
CA GLN A 263 8.20 -6.66 4.54
C GLN A 263 7.43 -7.48 5.57
N TRP A 264 6.96 -6.87 6.66
CA TRP A 264 6.34 -7.63 7.75
C TRP A 264 4.93 -8.06 7.44
N ILE A 265 4.59 -9.27 7.86
CA ILE A 265 3.28 -9.87 7.63
C ILE A 265 2.39 -9.61 8.85
N TRP A 266 1.39 -8.77 8.66
CA TRP A 266 0.36 -8.48 9.65
C TRP A 266 -0.79 -9.46 9.48
N LEU A 267 -1.44 -9.78 10.60
CA LEU A 267 -2.59 -10.66 10.65
C LEU A 267 -3.78 -9.91 11.25
N THR A 268 -4.94 -10.24 10.69
CA THR A 268 -6.24 -9.87 11.22
C THR A 268 -7.13 -11.10 11.24
N TRP A 269 -8.04 -11.19 12.20
CA TRP A 269 -8.90 -12.36 12.32
C TRP A 269 -10.30 -11.98 12.77
N ARG A 270 -11.24 -12.85 12.40
CA ARG A 270 -12.65 -12.71 12.74
C ARG A 270 -13.18 -13.99 13.35
N TRP A 271 -13.97 -13.81 14.38
CA TRP A 271 -14.73 -14.88 15.01
C TRP A 271 -16.17 -14.81 14.55
N HIS A 272 -16.73 -15.92 14.09
CA HIS A 272 -18.11 -16.00 13.57
C HIS A 272 -18.85 -17.24 14.10
N ASN A 273 -20.17 -17.22 13.97
CA ASN A 273 -21.08 -18.25 14.49
C ASN A 273 -21.54 -19.26 13.43
N GLU A 274 -21.25 -19.02 12.15
CA GLU A 274 -21.65 -19.86 11.04
C GLU A 274 -20.43 -20.50 10.35
N PRO A 275 -20.38 -21.84 10.24
CA PRO A 275 -19.30 -22.52 9.54
C PRO A 275 -19.24 -22.15 8.05
N GLY A 276 -18.04 -21.85 7.55
CA GLY A 276 -17.82 -21.59 6.12
C GLY A 276 -18.28 -20.22 5.61
N THR A 277 -18.91 -19.39 6.44
CA THR A 277 -19.29 -18.02 6.05
C THR A 277 -18.17 -17.04 6.37
N LEU A 278 -17.41 -16.66 5.35
CA LEU A 278 -16.53 -15.49 5.39
C LEU A 278 -17.33 -14.17 5.32
N ASN A 279 -18.58 -14.13 5.81
CA ASN A 279 -19.42 -12.96 5.69
C ASN A 279 -18.76 -11.79 6.43
N PRO A 280 -18.29 -10.76 5.71
CA PRO A 280 -17.41 -9.76 6.29
C PRO A 280 -18.11 -8.81 7.27
N ARG A 281 -19.42 -8.99 7.53
CA ARG A 281 -20.26 -8.06 8.30
C ARG A 281 -20.72 -8.57 9.66
N SER A 282 -20.52 -9.84 9.99
CA SER A 282 -20.92 -10.42 11.28
C SER A 282 -19.73 -11.01 12.00
N GLY A 283 -19.67 -10.86 13.32
CA GLY A 283 -18.61 -11.43 14.15
C GLY A 283 -17.84 -10.41 14.97
N VAL A 284 -16.88 -10.92 15.75
CA VAL A 284 -15.91 -10.10 16.50
C VAL A 284 -14.61 -10.02 15.70
N HIS A 285 -14.13 -8.81 15.44
CA HIS A 285 -12.96 -8.56 14.60
C HIS A 285 -11.80 -8.07 15.45
N TYR A 286 -10.64 -8.69 15.29
CA TYR A 286 -9.38 -8.33 15.91
C TYR A 286 -8.26 -8.23 14.88
N ASP A 287 -7.17 -7.58 15.25
CA ASP A 287 -6.03 -7.33 14.37
C ASP A 287 -4.72 -7.16 15.15
N GLY A 288 -3.64 -6.90 14.42
CA GLY A 288 -2.39 -6.42 15.00
C GLY A 288 -1.38 -7.50 15.37
N LEU A 289 -1.63 -8.78 15.06
CA LEU A 289 -0.68 -9.85 15.30
C LEU A 289 0.36 -9.87 14.16
N VAL A 290 1.64 -9.96 14.48
CA VAL A 290 2.72 -9.96 13.49
C VAL A 290 3.86 -10.88 13.92
N TRP A 291 4.43 -11.62 12.96
CA TRP A 291 5.61 -12.45 13.17
C TRP A 291 6.86 -11.62 12.90
N VAL A 292 7.63 -11.32 13.94
CA VAL A 292 8.86 -10.53 13.87
C VAL A 292 10.04 -11.46 14.12
N GLU A 293 10.77 -11.76 13.05
CA GLU A 293 11.92 -12.66 12.97
C GLU A 293 11.66 -14.06 13.57
N THR A 294 11.69 -14.16 14.90
CA THR A 294 11.70 -15.40 15.67
C THR A 294 10.50 -15.56 16.60
N ARG A 295 9.65 -14.54 16.75
CA ARG A 295 8.50 -14.61 17.67
C ARG A 295 7.29 -13.81 17.18
N TRP A 296 6.14 -14.17 17.75
CA TRP A 296 4.92 -13.38 17.64
C TRP A 296 4.97 -12.15 18.55
N VAL A 297 4.51 -11.02 18.04
CA VAL A 297 4.16 -9.84 18.82
C VAL A 297 2.74 -9.40 18.48
N TRP A 298 2.06 -8.78 19.43
CA TRP A 298 0.69 -8.33 19.25
C TRP A 298 0.52 -6.86 19.59
N LEU A 299 -0.05 -6.10 18.65
CA LEU A 299 -0.33 -4.67 18.77
C LEU A 299 -1.75 -4.41 18.29
N PRO A 300 -2.78 -4.57 19.14
CA PRO A 300 -4.15 -4.36 18.72
C PRO A 300 -4.37 -2.91 18.25
N HIS A 301 -5.11 -2.74 17.16
CA HIS A 301 -5.42 -1.45 16.55
C HIS A 301 -4.17 -0.60 16.26
N PRO A 302 -3.21 -1.10 15.46
CA PRO A 302 -1.97 -0.37 15.20
C PRO A 302 -2.24 0.94 14.44
N ASP A 303 -3.36 1.05 13.73
CA ASP A 303 -3.80 2.28 13.11
C ASP A 303 -4.08 3.40 14.12
N ALA A 304 -4.71 3.08 15.25
CA ALA A 304 -4.92 4.04 16.33
C ALA A 304 -3.59 4.48 16.99
N LEU A 305 -2.68 3.53 17.22
CA LEU A 305 -1.36 3.81 17.82
C LEU A 305 -0.52 4.72 16.91
N VAL A 306 -0.50 4.45 15.60
CA VAL A 306 0.23 5.26 14.64
C VAL A 306 -0.41 6.65 14.49
N ALA A 307 -1.75 6.75 14.48
CA ALA A 307 -2.43 8.04 14.45
C ALA A 307 -2.06 8.90 15.67
N GLU A 308 -2.12 8.34 16.87
CA GLU A 308 -1.71 9.03 18.11
C GLU A 308 -0.24 9.51 18.04
N ALA A 309 0.66 8.65 17.55
CA ALA A 309 2.07 9.00 17.39
C ALA A 309 2.30 10.15 16.39
N LEU A 310 1.56 10.17 15.28
CA LEU A 310 1.64 11.23 14.28
C LEU A 310 1.11 12.57 14.80
N GLU A 311 0.04 12.56 15.60
CA GLU A 311 -0.49 13.76 16.25
C GLU A 311 0.53 14.37 17.21
N GLN A 312 1.21 13.56 18.02
CA GLN A 312 2.27 14.02 18.94
C GLN A 312 3.47 14.64 18.22
N GLN A 313 3.76 14.17 17.00
CA GLN A 313 4.82 14.70 16.17
C GLN A 313 4.45 15.99 15.42
N THR A 314 3.17 16.39 15.43
CA THR A 314 2.65 17.54 14.67
C THR A 314 1.98 18.57 15.61
N PRO A 315 2.66 19.04 16.68
CA PRO A 315 1.98 19.83 17.72
C PRO A 315 1.47 21.21 17.28
N ASP A 316 1.86 21.73 16.10
CA ASP A 316 1.62 23.13 15.72
C ASP A 316 0.97 23.35 14.32
N THR A 317 0.48 22.31 13.66
CA THR A 317 -0.19 22.47 12.36
C THR A 317 -1.69 22.27 12.51
N THR A 318 -2.37 23.26 13.10
CA THR A 318 -3.82 23.43 12.93
C THR A 318 -4.07 23.80 11.46
N VAL A 319 -4.13 22.79 10.60
CA VAL A 319 -4.58 22.94 9.20
C VAL A 319 -6.09 22.81 9.22
N HIS A 320 -6.78 23.92 8.95
CA HIS A 320 -8.22 24.00 8.70
C HIS A 320 -8.61 23.42 7.35
#